data_AF-A0A962SEK9-F1
#
_entry.id   AF-A0A962SEK9-F1
#
_cell.length_a   1.000
_cell.length_b   1.000
_cell.length_c   1.000
_cell.angle_alpha   90.00
_cell.angle_beta   90.00
_cell.angle_gamma   90.00
#
_symmetry.space_group_name_H-M   'P 1'
#
loop_
_entity.id
_entity.type
_entity.pdbx_description
1 polymer ?
#
loop_
_entity_poly.entity_id
_entity_poly.type
_entity_poly.pdbx_seq_one_letter_code
_entity_poly.pdbx_strand_id
1 'polypeptide(L)'
;MFGYVPLGMAFGILFQDLGYSWYYATLMGVFVFAGAAQFMAIGLLAAQAGLLEVLISTLALNSRHIFFGLSLLGRYRGSGLQMFYLVFGLTDETYSLITTTPAPDPARQRDYYLAITALNQSYWVAGCTLGALLGSVTRFDTQGMDFALTALFLVLLIEQWRKVGEPLPFLLAAACGLFSLHFFAQQMLLVAITLSVTLLLVSYRRRQPTSA
;
A
#
# COMPACT_ATOMS: atom_id res chain seq x y z
N MET A 1 0.22 -12.54 11.79
CA MET A 1 0.91 -13.15 10.63
C MET A 1 -0.03 -13.95 9.72
N PHE A 2 -0.94 -14.78 10.24
CA PHE A 2 -1.90 -15.51 9.38
C PHE A 2 -2.82 -14.64 8.51
N GLY A 3 -3.07 -13.38 8.87
CA GLY A 3 -3.88 -12.45 8.08
C GLY A 3 -3.32 -12.10 6.69
N TYR A 4 -2.01 -12.27 6.46
CA TYR A 4 -1.39 -12.02 5.15
C TYR A 4 -1.84 -13.03 4.09
N VAL A 5 -2.16 -14.26 4.49
CA VAL A 5 -2.52 -15.34 3.57
C VAL A 5 -3.88 -15.09 2.89
N PRO A 6 -5.00 -14.84 3.62
CA PRO A 6 -6.28 -14.53 2.99
C PRO A 6 -6.26 -13.18 2.25
N LEU A 7 -5.54 -12.16 2.77
CA LEU A 7 -5.40 -10.88 2.08
C LEU A 7 -4.60 -11.03 0.77
N GLY A 8 -3.50 -11.79 0.80
CA GLY A 8 -2.69 -12.11 -0.37
C GLY A 8 -3.47 -12.95 -1.39
N MET A 9 -4.28 -13.91 -0.93
CA MET A 9 -5.17 -14.67 -1.81
C MET A 9 -6.19 -13.78 -2.51
N ALA A 10 -6.82 -12.85 -1.78
CA ALA A 10 -7.73 -11.89 -2.38
C ALA A 10 -7.03 -11.04 -3.45
N PHE A 11 -5.82 -10.54 -3.18
CA PHE A 11 -5.01 -9.85 -4.19
C PHE A 11 -4.75 -10.73 -5.42
N GLY A 12 -4.31 -11.98 -5.22
CA GLY A 12 -3.98 -12.89 -6.32
C GLY A 12 -5.18 -13.20 -7.22
N ILE A 13 -6.36 -13.41 -6.63
CA ILE A 13 -7.61 -13.63 -7.37
C ILE A 13 -7.97 -12.40 -8.20
N LEU A 14 -7.95 -11.21 -7.56
CA LEU A 14 -8.28 -9.95 -8.23
C LEU A 14 -7.28 -9.60 -9.34
N PHE A 15 -6.00 -9.91 -9.16
CA PHE A 15 -4.98 -9.66 -10.17
C PHE A 15 -5.16 -10.58 -11.39
N GLN A 16 -5.56 -11.83 -11.17
CA GLN A 16 -5.76 -12.81 -12.24
C GLN A 16 -6.94 -12.45 -13.17
N ASP A 17 -7.92 -11.73 -12.64
CA ASP A 17 -9.07 -11.26 -13.43
C ASP A 17 -8.72 -10.20 -14.47
N LEU A 18 -7.66 -9.43 -14.23
CA LEU A 18 -7.13 -8.50 -15.23
C LEU A 18 -6.62 -9.22 -16.50
N GLY A 19 -6.64 -10.56 -16.53
CA GLY A 19 -6.21 -11.38 -17.66
C GLY A 19 -4.71 -11.61 -17.73
N TYR A 20 -3.95 -11.11 -16.74
CA TYR A 20 -2.52 -11.38 -16.63
C TYR A 20 -2.26 -12.81 -16.12
N SER A 21 -1.07 -13.33 -16.42
CA SER A 21 -0.66 -14.65 -15.92
C SER A 21 -0.39 -14.63 -14.41
N TRP A 22 -0.68 -15.75 -13.74
CA TRP A 22 -0.59 -15.91 -12.29
C TRP A 22 0.79 -15.54 -11.68
N TYR A 23 1.87 -15.73 -12.44
CA TYR A 23 3.22 -15.44 -11.98
C TYR A 23 3.46 -13.94 -11.79
N TYR A 24 2.73 -13.05 -12.47
CA TYR A 24 2.85 -11.60 -12.26
C TYR A 24 2.36 -11.18 -10.87
N ALA A 25 1.28 -11.77 -10.36
CA ALA A 25 0.84 -11.55 -8.98
C ALA A 25 1.90 -12.01 -7.97
N THR A 26 2.55 -13.14 -8.25
CA THR A 26 3.64 -13.69 -7.44
C THR A 26 4.86 -12.76 -7.44
N LEU A 27 5.28 -12.30 -8.63
CA LEU A 27 6.38 -11.36 -8.79
C LEU A 27 6.09 -10.03 -8.09
N MET A 28 4.86 -9.51 -8.17
CA MET A 28 4.48 -8.33 -7.40
C MET A 28 4.58 -8.57 -5.89
N GLY A 29 4.18 -9.73 -5.38
CA GLY A 29 4.36 -10.08 -3.97
C GLY A 29 5.83 -10.11 -3.51
N VAL A 30 6.75 -10.48 -4.42
CA VAL A 30 8.19 -10.53 -4.13
C VAL A 30 8.84 -9.15 -4.23
N PHE A 31 8.55 -8.39 -5.28
CA PHE A 31 9.26 -7.14 -5.62
C PHE A 31 8.54 -5.87 -5.18
N VAL A 32 7.22 -5.92 -5.02
CA VAL A 32 6.38 -4.78 -4.66
C VAL A 32 5.69 -5.12 -3.35
N PHE A 33 6.46 -5.25 -2.27
CA PHE A 33 5.93 -5.63 -0.96
C PHE A 33 5.28 -4.43 -0.25
N ALA A 34 4.13 -4.00 -0.76
CA ALA A 34 3.42 -2.82 -0.30
C ALA A 34 1.91 -3.05 -0.40
N GLY A 35 1.35 -3.93 0.43
CA GLY A 35 -0.01 -4.48 0.32
C GLY A 35 -1.08 -3.50 -0.22
N ALA A 36 -1.29 -2.36 0.43
CA ALA A 36 -2.25 -1.34 -0.02
C ALA A 36 -1.95 -0.78 -1.42
N ALA A 37 -0.69 -0.60 -1.77
CA ALA A 37 -0.27 -0.14 -3.09
C ALA A 37 -0.38 -1.21 -4.16
N GLN A 38 -0.17 -2.49 -3.83
CA GLN A 38 -0.41 -3.60 -4.75
C GLN A 38 -1.89 -3.68 -5.11
N PHE A 39 -2.78 -3.57 -4.12
CA PHE A 39 -4.22 -3.50 -4.34
C PHE A 39 -4.62 -2.29 -5.18
N MET A 40 -4.10 -1.10 -4.88
CA MET A 40 -4.29 0.10 -5.71
C MET A 40 -3.82 -0.13 -7.15
N ALA A 41 -2.68 -0.81 -7.34
CA ALA A 41 -2.15 -1.11 -8.66
C ALA A 41 -3.10 -1.96 -9.51
N ILE A 42 -3.93 -2.83 -8.92
CA ILE A 42 -4.97 -3.56 -9.67
C ILE A 42 -5.95 -2.58 -10.31
N GLY A 43 -6.46 -1.62 -9.53
CA GLY A 43 -7.38 -0.59 -10.04
C GLY A 43 -6.73 0.31 -11.10
N LEU A 44 -5.46 0.67 -10.91
CA LEU A 44 -4.71 1.46 -11.88
C LEU A 44 -4.45 0.70 -13.19
N LEU A 45 -4.13 -0.58 -13.10
CA LEU A 45 -3.96 -1.45 -14.27
C LEU A 45 -5.29 -1.67 -15.01
N ALA A 46 -6.39 -1.88 -14.27
CA ALA A 46 -7.74 -1.99 -14.84
C ALA A 46 -8.16 -0.71 -15.58
N ALA A 47 -7.83 0.45 -15.01
CA ALA A 47 -8.08 1.76 -15.61
C ALA A 47 -7.09 2.13 -16.72
N GLN A 48 -6.10 1.29 -17.02
CA GLN A 48 -5.02 1.56 -17.97
C GLN A 48 -4.28 2.88 -17.68
N ALA A 49 -4.09 3.17 -16.38
CA ALA A 49 -3.42 4.37 -15.90
C ALA A 49 -1.99 4.50 -16.47
N GLY A 50 -1.58 5.73 -16.73
CA GLY A 50 -0.22 6.00 -17.23
C GLY A 50 0.85 5.70 -16.18
N LEU A 51 2.09 5.45 -16.61
CA LEU A 51 3.22 5.19 -15.71
C LEU A 51 3.43 6.31 -14.66
N LEU A 52 3.24 7.56 -15.08
CA LEU A 52 3.38 8.72 -14.19
C LEU A 52 2.31 8.74 -13.09
N GLU A 53 1.09 8.35 -13.43
CA GLU A 53 -0.04 8.26 -12.51
C GLU A 53 0.17 7.14 -11.48
N VAL A 54 0.65 5.98 -11.95
CA VAL A 54 1.05 4.86 -11.07
C VAL A 54 2.15 5.29 -10.11
N LEU A 55 3.20 5.97 -10.61
CA LEU A 55 4.31 6.46 -9.80
C LEU A 55 3.84 7.43 -8.71
N ILE A 56 3.08 8.46 -9.09
CA ILE A 56 2.61 9.49 -8.16
C ILE A 56 1.66 8.89 -7.11
N SER A 57 0.72 8.04 -7.52
CA SER A 57 -0.25 7.41 -6.61
C SER A 57 0.43 6.47 -5.62
N THR A 58 1.36 5.64 -6.12
CA THR A 58 2.13 4.72 -5.29
C THR A 58 3.01 5.49 -4.29
N LEU A 59 3.67 6.56 -4.73
CA LEU A 59 4.49 7.41 -3.86
C LEU A 59 3.63 8.11 -2.80
N ALA A 60 2.50 8.69 -3.19
CA ALA A 60 1.59 9.38 -2.29
C ALA A 60 1.06 8.43 -1.21
N LEU A 61 0.58 7.24 -1.60
CA LEU A 61 0.06 6.24 -0.68
C LEU A 61 1.15 5.71 0.28
N ASN A 62 2.36 5.45 -0.24
CA ASN A 62 3.43 4.88 0.56
C ASN A 62 4.25 5.91 1.35
N SER A 63 4.05 7.21 1.13
CA SER A 63 4.79 8.29 1.81
C SER A 63 4.85 8.14 3.33
N ARG A 64 3.82 7.55 3.95
CA ARG A 64 3.78 7.22 5.38
C ARG A 64 4.94 6.33 5.86
N HIS A 65 5.45 5.45 5.00
CA HIS A 65 6.56 4.55 5.33
C HIS A 65 7.88 5.29 5.47
N ILE A 66 8.01 6.51 4.92
CA ILE A 66 9.19 7.36 5.13
C ILE A 66 9.35 7.65 6.64
N PHE A 67 8.25 7.97 7.33
CA PHE A 67 8.28 8.24 8.77
C PHE A 67 8.59 6.99 9.59
N PHE A 68 8.08 5.82 9.19
CA PHE A 68 8.40 4.55 9.84
C PHE A 68 9.87 4.16 9.66
N GLY A 69 10.42 4.36 8.46
CA GLY A 69 11.83 4.15 8.19
C GLY A 69 12.72 5.07 9.05
N LEU A 70 12.34 6.35 9.18
CA LEU A 70 13.05 7.31 10.02
C LEU A 70 13.01 6.94 11.52
N SER A 71 11.88 6.45 12.04
CA SER A 71 11.76 6.07 13.45
C SER A 71 12.55 4.80 13.80
N LEU A 72 12.71 3.88 12.83
CA LEU A 72 13.46 2.63 13.01
C LEU A 72 14.93 2.71 12.59
N LEU A 73 15.36 3.82 11.98
CA LEU A 73 16.72 4.03 11.50
C LEU A 73 17.77 3.87 12.61
N GLY A 74 17.44 4.30 13.83
CA GLY A 74 18.28 4.08 15.02
C GLY A 74 18.33 2.63 15.48
N ARG A 75 17.24 1.86 15.34
CA ARG A 75 17.16 0.43 15.70
C ARG A 75 17.80 -0.48 14.66
N TYR A 76 17.87 -0.04 13.40
CA TYR A 76 18.49 -0.79 12.30
C TYR A 76 19.96 -0.43 12.06
N ARG A 77 20.48 0.60 12.74
CA ARG A 77 21.89 1.00 12.68
C ARG A 77 22.81 -0.18 13.04
N GLY A 78 23.80 -0.45 12.19
CA GLY A 78 24.74 -1.57 12.36
C GLY A 78 24.32 -2.88 11.67
N SER A 79 23.16 -2.93 10.99
CA SER A 79 22.68 -4.14 10.30
C SER A 79 23.33 -4.41 8.94
N GLY A 80 24.22 -3.55 8.46
CA GLY A 80 24.88 -3.70 7.16
C GLY A 80 23.88 -3.82 6.00
N LEU A 81 24.12 -4.77 5.07
CA LEU A 81 23.25 -4.98 3.90
C LEU A 81 21.83 -5.48 4.25
N GLN A 82 21.67 -6.10 5.42
CA GLN A 82 20.35 -6.57 5.89
C GLN A 82 19.39 -5.41 6.19
N MET A 83 19.93 -4.20 6.42
CA MET A 83 19.14 -2.98 6.57
C MET A 83 18.26 -2.71 5.34
N PHE A 84 18.78 -2.91 4.13
CA PHE A 84 18.01 -2.66 2.91
C PHE A 84 16.79 -3.56 2.80
N TYR A 85 16.95 -4.83 3.18
CA TYR A 85 15.83 -5.78 3.21
C TYR A 85 14.82 -5.44 4.31
N LEU A 86 15.28 -5.05 5.51
CA LEU A 86 14.39 -4.63 6.60
C LEU A 86 13.61 -3.35 6.28
N VAL A 87 14.20 -2.43 5.52
CA VAL A 87 13.53 -1.22 5.04
C VAL A 87 12.53 -1.56 3.92
N PHE A 88 12.91 -2.45 3.00
CA PHE A 88 12.02 -2.93 1.93
C PHE A 88 10.81 -3.71 2.49
N GLY A 89 11.05 -4.58 3.45
CA GLY A 89 10.04 -5.45 4.07
C GLY A 89 9.15 -4.75 5.11
N LEU A 90 9.28 -3.44 5.25
CA LEU A 90 8.59 -2.68 6.29
C LEU A 90 7.15 -2.39 5.89
N THR A 91 6.20 -3.12 6.49
CA THR A 91 4.77 -2.83 6.41
C THR A 91 4.24 -2.36 7.76
N ASP A 92 3.00 -1.85 7.80
CA ASP A 92 2.34 -1.42 9.03
C ASP A 92 2.32 -2.53 10.11
N GLU A 93 2.11 -3.78 9.70
CA GLU A 93 2.09 -4.93 10.61
C GLU A 93 3.49 -5.36 11.04
N THR A 94 4.47 -5.37 10.12
CA THR A 94 5.89 -5.60 10.47
C THR A 94 6.36 -4.52 11.45
N TYR A 95 6.02 -3.26 11.21
CA TYR A 95 6.32 -2.13 12.09
C TYR A 95 5.68 -2.29 13.47
N SER A 96 4.38 -2.62 13.52
CA SER A 96 3.67 -2.86 14.77
C SER A 96 4.31 -4.00 15.57
N LEU A 97 4.65 -5.12 14.93
CA LEU A 97 5.29 -6.25 15.60
C LEU A 97 6.69 -5.90 16.14
N ILE A 98 7.52 -5.22 15.35
CA ILE A 98 8.89 -4.82 15.74
C ILE A 98 8.89 -3.80 16.88
N THR A 99 7.84 -2.98 16.98
CA THR A 99 7.73 -1.94 18.01
C THR A 99 7.05 -2.42 19.29
N THR A 100 6.09 -3.34 19.20
CA THR A 100 5.34 -3.88 20.35
C THR A 100 5.96 -5.11 20.98
N THR A 101 6.74 -5.88 20.24
CA THR A 101 7.39 -7.11 20.73
C THR A 101 8.89 -6.88 20.93
N PRO A 102 9.38 -6.84 22.17
CA PRO A 102 10.82 -6.74 22.43
C PRO A 102 11.52 -7.98 21.91
N ALA A 103 12.72 -7.81 21.34
CA ALA A 103 13.55 -8.95 20.98
C ALA A 103 13.91 -9.73 22.27
N PRO A 104 13.87 -11.08 22.24
CA PRO A 104 14.20 -11.90 23.41
C PRO A 104 15.63 -11.69 23.92
N ASP A 105 16.54 -11.32 23.01
CA ASP A 105 17.95 -11.08 23.28
C ASP A 105 18.42 -9.86 22.46
N PRO A 106 18.96 -8.80 23.10
CA PRO A 106 19.54 -7.66 22.40
C PRO A 106 20.61 -8.03 21.37
N ALA A 107 21.38 -9.10 21.61
CA ALA A 107 22.42 -9.57 20.69
C ALA A 107 21.84 -10.21 19.42
N ARG A 108 20.61 -10.74 19.47
CA ARG A 108 19.92 -11.41 18.35
C ARG A 108 18.75 -10.61 17.78
N GLN A 109 18.60 -9.36 18.23
CA GLN A 109 17.52 -8.47 17.82
C GLN A 109 17.41 -8.33 16.29
N ARG A 110 18.55 -8.28 15.59
CA ARG A 110 18.60 -8.18 14.13
C ARG A 110 18.04 -9.42 13.43
N ASP A 111 18.48 -10.60 13.86
CA ASP A 111 18.06 -11.87 13.27
C ASP A 111 16.57 -12.12 13.56
N TYR A 112 16.09 -11.66 14.71
CA TYR A 112 14.67 -11.66 15.06
C TYR A 112 13.83 -10.78 14.12
N TYR A 113 14.27 -9.54 13.85
CA TYR A 113 13.58 -8.65 12.91
C TYR A 113 13.61 -9.17 11.47
N LEU A 114 14.72 -9.78 11.06
CA LEU A 114 14.84 -10.43 9.75
C LEU A 114 13.89 -11.62 9.62
N ALA A 115 13.83 -12.47 10.64
CA ALA A 115 12.93 -13.62 10.65
C ALA A 115 11.46 -13.19 10.56
N ILE A 116 11.05 -12.17 11.33
CA ILE A 116 9.68 -11.61 11.27
C ILE A 116 9.37 -11.08 9.87
N THR A 117 10.27 -10.29 9.31
CA THR A 117 10.09 -9.66 8.00
C THR A 117 10.00 -10.71 6.90
N ALA A 118 10.90 -11.69 6.91
CA ALA A 118 10.93 -12.79 5.96
C ALA A 118 9.69 -13.68 6.07
N LEU A 119 9.23 -13.98 7.28
CA LEU A 119 8.00 -14.73 7.49
C LEU A 119 6.79 -13.98 6.93
N ASN A 120 6.65 -12.68 7.25
CA ASN A 120 5.57 -11.86 6.71
C ASN A 120 5.57 -11.85 5.18
N GLN A 121 6.73 -11.64 4.56
CA GLN A 121 6.84 -11.66 3.10
C GLN A 121 6.50 -13.05 2.52
N SER A 122 6.97 -14.13 3.16
CA SER A 122 6.69 -15.49 2.69
C SER A 122 5.19 -15.83 2.73
N TYR A 123 4.49 -15.44 3.81
CA TYR A 123 3.05 -15.64 3.93
C TYR A 123 2.28 -14.83 2.88
N TRP A 124 2.73 -13.62 2.61
CA TRP A 124 2.16 -12.77 1.56
C TRP A 124 2.33 -13.37 0.18
N VAL A 125 3.57 -13.72 -0.20
CA VAL A 125 3.88 -14.33 -1.50
C VAL A 125 3.13 -15.65 -1.67
N ALA A 126 3.07 -16.49 -0.64
CA ALA A 126 2.28 -17.72 -0.66
C ALA A 126 0.79 -17.42 -0.89
N GLY A 127 0.22 -16.44 -0.19
CA GLY A 127 -1.15 -15.99 -0.40
C GLY A 127 -1.40 -15.52 -1.83
N CYS A 128 -0.57 -14.61 -2.35
CA CYS A 128 -0.67 -14.10 -3.72
C CYS A 128 -0.59 -15.23 -4.76
N THR A 129 0.34 -16.15 -4.57
CA THR A 129 0.53 -17.29 -5.48
C THR A 129 -0.67 -18.22 -5.45
N LEU A 130 -1.14 -18.61 -4.26
CA LEU A 130 -2.30 -19.49 -4.11
C LEU A 130 -3.56 -18.84 -4.67
N GLY A 131 -3.79 -17.55 -4.40
CA GLY A 131 -4.94 -16.81 -4.93
C GLY A 131 -4.91 -16.71 -6.46
N ALA A 132 -3.75 -16.39 -7.02
CA ALA A 132 -3.60 -16.28 -8.48
C ALA A 132 -3.73 -17.63 -9.18
N LEU A 133 -3.17 -18.70 -8.61
CA LEU A 133 -3.34 -20.07 -9.11
C LEU A 133 -4.81 -20.49 -9.07
N LEU A 134 -5.50 -20.25 -7.94
CA LEU A 134 -6.94 -20.51 -7.84
C LEU A 134 -7.71 -19.72 -8.90
N GLY A 135 -7.46 -18.42 -9.03
CA GLY A 135 -8.07 -17.58 -10.06
C GLY A 135 -7.78 -18.06 -11.49
N SER A 136 -6.67 -18.74 -11.73
CA SER A 136 -6.28 -19.22 -13.07
C SER A 136 -6.94 -20.55 -13.45
N VAL A 137 -7.25 -21.41 -12.46
CA VAL A 137 -7.82 -22.75 -12.67
C VAL A 137 -9.35 -22.70 -12.64
N THR A 138 -9.92 -21.88 -11.77
CA THR A 138 -11.38 -21.68 -11.69
C THR A 138 -11.76 -20.35 -12.30
N ARG A 139 -12.61 -20.39 -13.35
CA ARG A 139 -13.29 -19.18 -13.82
C ARG A 139 -14.29 -18.76 -12.75
N PHE A 140 -13.86 -17.87 -11.86
CA PHE A 140 -14.78 -17.19 -10.96
C PHE A 140 -15.73 -16.35 -11.81
N ASP A 141 -17.01 -16.34 -11.44
CA ASP A 141 -17.97 -15.45 -12.07
C ASP A 141 -17.53 -14.01 -11.80
N THR A 142 -17.17 -13.32 -12.86
CA THR A 142 -16.44 -12.06 -12.76
C THR A 142 -17.35 -10.87 -12.44
N GLN A 143 -18.68 -11.08 -12.41
CA GLN A 143 -19.69 -10.06 -12.11
C GLN A 143 -19.53 -9.38 -10.73
N GLY A 144 -18.79 -9.99 -9.80
CA GLY A 144 -18.53 -9.42 -8.47
C GLY A 144 -17.29 -8.53 -8.36
N MET A 145 -16.48 -8.36 -9.42
CA MET A 145 -15.17 -7.70 -9.27
C MET A 145 -15.17 -6.19 -9.41
N ASP A 146 -16.08 -5.61 -10.18
CA ASP A 146 -16.31 -4.17 -10.12
C ASP A 146 -16.71 -3.74 -8.69
N PHE A 147 -17.48 -4.61 -8.01
CA PHE A 147 -17.76 -4.46 -6.59
C PHE A 147 -16.49 -4.64 -5.74
N ALA A 148 -15.66 -5.64 -6.00
CA ALA A 148 -14.43 -5.86 -5.22
C ALA A 148 -13.42 -4.70 -5.33
N LEU A 149 -13.20 -4.16 -6.52
CA LEU A 149 -12.36 -2.98 -6.74
C LEU A 149 -12.93 -1.75 -6.03
N THR A 150 -14.25 -1.53 -6.14
CA THR A 150 -14.92 -0.42 -5.45
C THR A 150 -14.83 -0.59 -3.93
N ALA A 151 -15.08 -1.80 -3.42
CA ALA A 151 -15.00 -2.12 -2.00
C ALA A 151 -13.57 -1.96 -1.46
N LEU A 152 -12.56 -2.31 -2.26
CA LEU A 152 -11.16 -2.09 -1.90
C LEU A 152 -10.85 -0.60 -1.69
N PHE A 153 -11.22 0.27 -2.65
CA PHE A 153 -11.03 1.71 -2.48
C PHE A 153 -11.83 2.27 -1.31
N LEU A 154 -13.03 1.74 -1.06
CA LEU A 154 -13.85 2.11 0.08
C LEU A 154 -13.20 1.70 1.41
N VAL A 155 -12.65 0.50 1.51
CA VAL A 155 -11.92 0.03 2.69
C VAL A 155 -10.68 0.89 2.91
N LEU A 156 -9.89 1.17 1.87
CA LEU A 156 -8.73 2.06 1.96
C LEU A 156 -9.15 3.46 2.45
N LEU A 157 -10.27 3.99 1.94
CA LEU A 157 -10.84 5.26 2.39
C LEU A 157 -11.22 5.24 3.88
N ILE A 158 -11.92 4.19 4.33
CA ILE A 158 -12.33 4.02 5.72
C ILE A 158 -11.11 3.90 6.64
N GLU A 159 -10.08 3.16 6.23
CA GLU A 159 -8.83 3.04 6.98
C GLU A 159 -8.11 4.38 7.10
N GLN A 160 -8.01 5.14 6.01
CA GLN A 160 -7.44 6.49 6.08
C GLN A 160 -8.27 7.41 6.98
N TRP A 161 -9.61 7.35 6.90
CA TRP A 161 -10.51 8.15 7.73
C TRP A 161 -10.30 7.87 9.22
N ARG A 162 -10.25 6.60 9.60
CA ARG A 162 -9.98 6.17 10.98
C ARG A 162 -8.62 6.63 11.48
N LYS A 163 -7.62 6.67 10.61
CA LYS A 163 -6.24 7.06 10.97
C LYS A 163 -6.06 8.57 11.12
N VAL A 164 -6.64 9.35 10.22
CA VAL A 164 -6.48 10.81 10.20
C VAL A 164 -7.45 11.48 11.17
N GLY A 165 -8.69 11.01 11.26
CA GLY A 165 -9.71 11.55 12.16
C GLY A 165 -10.21 12.97 11.83
N GLU A 166 -9.64 13.63 10.82
CA GLU A 166 -10.06 14.96 10.36
C GLU A 166 -10.84 14.88 9.05
N PRO A 167 -11.98 15.59 8.91
CA PRO A 167 -12.80 15.56 7.69
C PRO A 167 -12.19 16.37 6.53
N LEU A 168 -11.33 17.35 6.81
CA LEU A 168 -10.83 18.30 5.81
C LEU A 168 -10.12 17.62 4.63
N PRO A 169 -9.19 16.66 4.82
CA PRO A 169 -8.49 16.02 3.70
C PRO A 169 -9.43 15.24 2.78
N PHE A 170 -10.47 14.63 3.34
CA PHE A 170 -11.45 13.85 2.56
C PHE A 170 -12.37 14.74 1.75
N LEU A 171 -12.82 15.86 2.32
CA LEU A 171 -13.62 16.85 1.59
C LEU A 171 -12.82 17.49 0.44
N LEU A 172 -11.56 17.83 0.70
CA LEU A 172 -10.67 18.35 -0.34
C LEU A 172 -10.39 17.31 -1.44
N ALA A 173 -10.13 16.05 -1.07
CA ALA A 173 -9.95 14.97 -2.03
C ALA A 173 -11.21 14.73 -2.88
N ALA A 174 -12.40 14.74 -2.28
CA ALA A 174 -13.66 14.60 -2.99
C ALA A 174 -13.91 15.78 -3.95
N ALA A 175 -13.70 17.01 -3.50
CA ALA A 175 -13.85 18.20 -4.34
C ALA A 175 -12.86 18.20 -5.51
N CYS A 176 -11.58 17.87 -5.26
CA CYS A 176 -10.56 17.77 -6.30
C CYS A 176 -10.87 16.63 -7.28
N GLY A 177 -11.37 15.50 -6.78
CA GLY A 177 -11.80 14.37 -7.60
C GLY A 177 -12.94 14.74 -8.55
N LEU A 178 -14.01 15.37 -8.03
CA LEU A 178 -15.14 15.83 -8.84
C LEU A 178 -14.72 16.88 -9.87
N PHE A 179 -13.89 17.83 -9.47
CA PHE A 179 -13.32 18.82 -10.37
C PHE A 179 -12.50 18.17 -11.49
N SER A 180 -11.60 17.25 -11.12
CA SER A 180 -10.73 16.57 -12.09
C SER A 180 -11.52 15.65 -13.01
N LEU A 181 -12.58 15.01 -12.53
CA LEU A 181 -13.47 14.20 -13.36
C LEU A 181 -14.19 15.05 -14.42
N HIS A 182 -14.65 16.25 -14.04
CA HIS A 182 -15.37 17.12 -14.94
C HIS A 182 -14.48 17.74 -16.02
N PHE A 183 -13.27 18.19 -15.67
CA PHE A 183 -12.39 18.92 -16.59
C PHE A 183 -11.30 18.07 -17.23
N PHE A 184 -10.86 17.00 -16.57
CA PHE A 184 -9.70 16.19 -16.95
C PHE A 184 -9.97 14.69 -16.79
N ALA A 185 -11.12 14.20 -17.29
CA ALA A 185 -11.57 12.81 -17.08
C ALA A 185 -10.47 11.75 -17.37
N GLN A 186 -9.69 11.92 -18.43
CA GLN A 186 -8.62 10.98 -18.80
C GLN A 186 -7.39 11.01 -17.88
N GLN A 187 -7.15 12.10 -17.17
CA GLN A 187 -6.03 12.28 -16.25
C GLN A 187 -6.52 12.53 -14.82
N MET A 188 -7.76 12.10 -14.53
CA MET A 188 -8.50 12.49 -13.35
C MET A 188 -7.69 12.24 -12.08
N LEU A 189 -7.12 11.05 -11.95
CA LEU A 189 -6.42 10.65 -10.74
C LEU A 189 -5.15 11.49 -10.51
N LEU A 190 -4.36 11.71 -11.57
CA LEU A 190 -3.14 12.49 -11.49
C LEU A 190 -3.44 13.95 -11.12
N VAL A 191 -4.45 14.55 -11.74
CA VAL A 191 -4.88 15.92 -11.43
C VAL A 191 -5.48 16.01 -10.01
N ALA A 192 -6.29 15.03 -9.60
CA ALA A 192 -6.90 15.01 -8.28
C ALA A 192 -5.87 14.85 -7.15
N ILE A 193 -4.89 13.96 -7.31
CA ILE A 193 -3.82 13.76 -6.32
C ILE A 193 -2.94 15.00 -6.23
N THR A 194 -2.50 15.55 -7.36
CA THR A 194 -1.64 16.74 -7.37
C THR A 194 -2.34 17.96 -6.76
N LEU A 195 -3.60 18.22 -7.10
CA LEU A 195 -4.40 19.30 -6.52
C LEU A 195 -4.64 19.09 -5.03
N SER A 196 -5.09 17.90 -4.62
CA SER A 196 -5.40 17.62 -3.22
C SER A 196 -4.16 17.72 -2.33
N VAL A 197 -3.01 17.19 -2.75
CA VAL A 197 -1.74 17.32 -2.03
C VAL A 197 -1.31 18.78 -1.94
N THR A 198 -1.40 19.54 -3.04
CA THR A 198 -1.01 20.95 -3.05
C THR A 198 -1.88 21.79 -2.10
N LEU A 199 -3.20 21.61 -2.16
CA LEU A 199 -4.14 22.30 -1.28
C LEU A 199 -3.94 21.92 0.19
N LEU A 200 -3.67 20.64 0.47
CA LEU A 200 -3.37 20.17 1.82
C LEU A 200 -2.09 20.81 2.37
N LEU A 201 -1.01 20.85 1.58
CA LEU A 201 0.24 21.49 1.98
C LEU A 201 0.06 23.00 2.23
N VAL A 202 -0.71 23.69 1.38
CA VAL A 202 -1.03 25.11 1.58
C VAL A 202 -1.88 25.32 2.84
N SER A 203 -2.90 24.48 3.05
CA SER A 203 -3.76 24.58 4.24
C SER A 203 -2.99 24.30 5.54
N TYR A 204 -2.06 23.34 5.52
CA TYR A 204 -1.21 23.01 6.65
C TYR A 204 -0.24 24.15 6.97
N ARG A 205 0.41 24.73 5.94
CA ARG A 205 1.27 25.91 6.09
C ARG A 205 0.53 27.13 6.67
N ARG A 206 -0.74 27.31 6.32
CA ARG A 206 -1.57 28.41 6.89
C ARG A 206 -2.01 28.15 8.32
N ARG A 207 -2.09 26.88 8.74
CA ARG A 207 -2.48 26.48 10.11
C ARG A 207 -1.33 26.45 11.10
N GLN A 208 -0.08 26.40 10.63
CA GLN A 208 1.08 26.68 11.48
C GLN A 208 1.32 28.20 11.45
N PRO A 209 0.86 28.98 12.44
CA PRO A 209 1.35 30.34 12.58
C PRO A 209 2.86 30.23 12.78
N THR A 210 3.61 30.96 11.96
CA THR A 210 5.05 31.15 12.14
C THR A 210 5.32 31.48 13.60
N SER A 211 5.83 30.52 14.36
CA SER A 211 6.53 30.78 15.62
C SER A 211 7.88 31.38 15.25
N ALA A 212 7.85 32.68 14.95
CA ALA A 212 9.03 33.53 14.89
C ALA A 212 9.23 34.17 16.26
#